data_AF-A0A0H2RLR0-F1
#
_entry.id   AF-A0A0H2RLR0-F1
#
_cell.length_a   1.000
_cell.length_b   1.000
_cell.length_c   1.000
_cell.angle_alpha   90.00
_cell.angle_beta   90.00
_cell.angle_gamma   90.00
#
_symmetry.space_group_name_H-M   'P 1'
#
loop_
_entity.id
_entity.type
_entity.pdbx_description
1 polymer ?
#
loop_
_entity_poly.entity_id
_entity_poly.type
_entity_poly.pdbx_seq_one_letter_code
_entity_poly.pdbx_strand_id
1 'polypeptide(L)'
;MANDIFNDPDFENLVAAMRRTAPSLTRASMMKPSPSLSLPEQVKERCAFPEAGFKLQVITGSPLTQKGIVPLQDPPVVGGVMHCVNELKRIVIDEYDKKKAAEFQKIPSLVRRIRHLLRVFYDCLVTRKGGPDTMYCDFKRMFDVSIGLHKVGLYLQLDPVRLRAFMKAGGPDAEKLVLEEPLDIGEWRRIATRLDKKVKNDEEADDDDREEVSTISDKAEKDLAANMMAWFFADVNIAFLLNDPRNEQEKEWARKSAERLVKWSTSSTWRDVLGDPLTDAMRPIYWDKKALVRFSHAGGLGALYGDWYQSSAQELCAETLSTLPDAAWEHQTKSSLFAITRELGNRVSREGSTAATEAIFVNACYNIYKRYGLSPFQIAAKRETFQTSIVFYYVSHQIKKERLKMETKQDWRNLFNEFASLPHSLEQRYSWTNLTISNKWDCIDYYGCDYKACPEKQALHKLREKRVKGVRDPVVEERLERWGGKARACGGCSTTSYCSTECQKAHWPNHKADCRKAKSRK
;
A
#
# COMPACT_ATOMS: atom_id res chain seq x y z
N MET A 1 -27.95 -16.43 5.52
CA MET A 1 -28.04 -15.08 6.10
C MET A 1 -27.07 -14.09 5.41
N ALA A 2 -26.94 -14.14 4.07
CA ALA A 2 -26.09 -13.22 3.30
C ALA A 2 -26.86 -12.45 2.21
N ASN A 3 -28.16 -12.73 2.03
CA ASN A 3 -29.01 -12.12 1.01
C ASN A 3 -29.90 -10.98 1.54
N ASP A 4 -29.95 -10.74 2.87
CA ASP A 4 -30.83 -9.72 3.46
C ASP A 4 -30.15 -8.34 3.65
N ILE A 5 -28.83 -8.23 3.47
CA ILE A 5 -28.10 -6.95 3.54
C ILE A 5 -28.32 -6.12 2.26
N PHE A 6 -28.58 -6.77 1.12
CA PHE A 6 -28.77 -6.11 -0.18
C PHE A 6 -30.16 -5.52 -0.40
N ASN A 7 -31.12 -5.76 0.50
CA ASN A 7 -32.48 -5.21 0.42
C ASN A 7 -32.75 -4.10 1.45
N ASP A 8 -31.71 -3.63 2.15
CA ASP A 8 -31.82 -2.49 3.05
C ASP A 8 -31.90 -1.17 2.22
N PRO A 9 -32.99 -0.39 2.32
CA PRO A 9 -33.11 0.90 1.65
C PRO A 9 -31.94 1.86 1.95
N ASP A 10 -31.33 1.76 3.13
CA ASP A 10 -30.18 2.57 3.51
C ASP A 10 -28.91 2.09 2.79
N PHE A 11 -28.79 0.80 2.49
CA PHE A 11 -27.71 0.24 1.68
C PHE A 11 -27.83 0.65 0.20
N GLU A 12 -29.02 0.60 -0.39
CA GLU A 12 -29.24 1.07 -1.76
C GLU A 12 -29.02 2.59 -1.90
N ASN A 13 -29.43 3.37 -0.90
CA ASN A 13 -29.16 4.81 -0.86
C ASN A 13 -27.65 5.12 -0.73
N LEU A 14 -26.93 4.34 0.09
CA LEU A 14 -25.48 4.40 0.21
C LEU A 14 -24.79 4.06 -1.12
N VAL A 15 -25.16 2.94 -1.75
CA VAL A 15 -24.61 2.51 -3.05
C VAL A 15 -24.89 3.55 -4.13
N ALA A 16 -26.11 4.12 -4.18
CA ALA A 16 -26.45 5.18 -5.11
C ALA A 16 -25.61 6.45 -4.87
N ALA A 17 -25.35 6.82 -3.62
CA ALA A 17 -24.50 7.96 -3.29
C ALA A 17 -23.03 7.73 -3.64
N MET A 18 -22.52 6.51 -3.44
CA MET A 18 -21.18 6.11 -3.88
C MET A 18 -21.05 6.14 -5.40
N ARG A 19 -22.03 5.59 -6.14
CA ARG A 19 -22.08 5.62 -7.62
C ARG A 19 -22.08 7.05 -8.18
N ARG A 20 -22.75 8.00 -7.51
CA ARG A 20 -22.73 9.43 -7.91
C ARG A 20 -21.37 10.09 -7.67
N THR A 21 -20.64 9.69 -6.63
CA THR A 21 -19.41 10.36 -6.20
C THR A 21 -18.16 9.78 -6.89
N ALA A 22 -18.15 8.48 -7.21
CA ALA A 22 -17.00 7.80 -7.80
C ALA A 22 -16.49 8.44 -9.11
N PRO A 23 -17.33 8.82 -10.11
CA PRO A 23 -16.84 9.45 -11.33
C PRO A 23 -16.13 10.79 -11.07
N SER A 24 -16.59 11.54 -10.06
CA SER A 24 -15.95 12.81 -9.69
C SER A 24 -14.57 12.59 -9.06
N LEU A 25 -14.41 11.52 -8.28
CA LEU A 25 -13.14 11.15 -7.67
C LEU A 25 -12.14 10.70 -8.73
N THR A 26 -12.55 9.81 -9.65
CA THR A 26 -11.75 9.39 -10.80
C THR A 26 -11.30 10.58 -11.65
N ARG A 27 -12.23 11.45 -12.04
CA ARG A 27 -11.90 12.64 -12.84
C ARG A 27 -10.92 13.55 -12.09
N ALA A 28 -11.14 13.76 -10.80
CA ALA A 28 -10.26 14.60 -9.99
C ALA A 28 -8.86 13.99 -9.79
N SER A 29 -8.74 12.65 -9.75
CA SER A 29 -7.45 11.96 -9.62
C SER A 29 -6.57 12.13 -10.85
N MET A 30 -7.19 12.12 -12.04
CA MET A 30 -6.51 12.33 -13.32
C MET A 30 -6.22 13.79 -13.66
N MET A 31 -6.84 14.74 -12.95
CA MET A 31 -6.76 16.16 -13.30
C MET A 31 -5.36 16.73 -13.03
N LYS A 32 -4.68 17.13 -14.12
CA LYS A 32 -3.46 17.94 -14.10
C LYS A 32 -3.84 19.43 -14.21
N PRO A 33 -3.48 20.27 -13.23
CA PRO A 33 -3.81 21.68 -13.31
C PRO A 33 -3.21 22.37 -14.53
N SER A 34 -3.96 23.27 -15.15
CA SER A 34 -3.42 24.04 -16.28
C SER A 34 -2.36 25.03 -15.79
N PRO A 35 -1.16 25.08 -16.41
CA PRO A 35 -0.14 26.07 -16.09
C PRO A 35 -0.58 27.52 -16.34
N SER A 36 -1.63 27.73 -17.15
CA SER A 36 -2.18 29.06 -17.45
C SER A 36 -3.04 29.65 -16.33
N LEU A 37 -3.44 28.83 -15.35
CA LEU A 37 -4.28 29.28 -14.24
C LEU A 37 -3.47 30.05 -13.21
N SER A 38 -4.14 30.93 -12.48
CA SER A 38 -3.53 31.56 -11.32
C SER A 38 -3.16 30.51 -10.27
N LEU A 39 -2.17 30.78 -9.43
CA LEU A 39 -1.76 29.85 -8.38
C LEU A 39 -2.93 29.41 -7.47
N PRO A 40 -3.83 30.31 -6.98
CA PRO A 40 -4.99 29.89 -6.20
C PRO A 40 -5.92 28.92 -6.93
N GLU A 41 -6.10 29.09 -8.24
CA GLU A 41 -6.92 28.20 -9.07
C GLU A 41 -6.25 26.83 -9.24
N GLN A 42 -4.94 26.78 -9.48
CA GLN A 42 -4.21 25.50 -9.54
C GLN A 42 -4.29 24.75 -8.21
N VAL A 43 -4.16 25.45 -7.08
CA VAL A 43 -4.31 24.85 -5.74
C VAL A 43 -5.73 24.33 -5.52
N LYS A 44 -6.75 25.09 -5.93
CA LYS A 44 -8.15 24.65 -5.88
C LYS A 44 -8.37 23.38 -6.69
N GLU A 45 -7.81 23.30 -7.90
CA GLU A 45 -7.87 22.10 -8.72
C GLU A 45 -7.20 20.90 -8.05
N ARG A 46 -6.01 21.08 -7.46
CA ARG A 46 -5.34 20.00 -6.72
C ARG A 46 -6.16 19.52 -5.52
N CYS A 47 -6.77 20.44 -4.78
CA CYS A 47 -7.63 20.13 -3.63
C CYS A 47 -8.97 19.47 -4.01
N ALA A 48 -9.39 19.49 -5.27
CA ALA A 48 -10.66 18.89 -5.68
C ALA A 48 -10.72 17.38 -5.41
N PHE A 49 -9.58 16.70 -5.51
CA PHE A 49 -9.48 15.26 -5.25
C PHE A 49 -9.69 14.88 -3.78
N PRO A 50 -8.92 15.43 -2.81
CA PRO A 50 -9.17 15.16 -1.40
C PRO A 50 -10.55 15.67 -0.94
N GLU A 51 -11.09 16.74 -1.53
CA GLU A 51 -12.46 17.18 -1.25
C GLU A 51 -13.53 16.17 -1.74
N ALA A 52 -13.34 15.57 -2.93
CA ALA A 52 -14.21 14.50 -3.41
C ALA A 52 -14.11 13.24 -2.53
N GLY A 53 -12.88 12.87 -2.14
CA GLY A 53 -12.63 11.77 -1.21
C GLY A 53 -13.30 12.00 0.14
N PHE A 54 -13.21 13.21 0.69
CA PHE A 54 -13.88 13.57 1.94
C PHE A 54 -15.41 13.47 1.84
N LYS A 55 -16.02 13.90 0.72
CA LYS A 55 -17.47 13.75 0.51
C LYS A 55 -17.91 12.29 0.55
N LEU A 56 -17.16 11.39 -0.08
CA LEU A 56 -17.41 9.95 -0.02
C LEU A 56 -17.31 9.43 1.42
N GLN A 57 -16.27 9.87 2.12
CA GLN A 57 -15.96 9.47 3.49
C GLN A 57 -16.95 9.96 4.56
N VAL A 58 -17.65 11.07 4.31
CA VAL A 58 -18.78 11.52 5.14
C VAL A 58 -19.93 10.52 5.10
N ILE A 59 -20.14 9.87 3.95
CA ILE A 59 -21.21 8.89 3.76
C ILE A 59 -20.84 7.56 4.40
N THR A 60 -19.56 7.15 4.34
CA THR A 60 -19.11 5.84 4.81
C THR A 60 -18.62 5.80 6.26
N GLY A 61 -18.57 6.94 6.98
CA GLY A 61 -18.17 6.99 8.40
C GLY A 61 -16.65 6.91 8.65
N SER A 62 -15.88 7.79 8.01
CA SER A 62 -14.41 7.75 7.99
C SER A 62 -13.70 8.52 9.13
N PRO A 63 -12.43 8.18 9.46
CA PRO A 63 -11.60 8.97 10.37
C PRO A 63 -11.44 10.47 10.04
N LEU A 64 -11.57 10.90 8.78
CA LEU A 64 -11.50 12.33 8.43
C LEU A 64 -12.68 13.16 8.95
N THR A 65 -13.79 12.52 9.33
CA THR A 65 -14.96 13.21 9.91
C THR A 65 -14.87 13.38 11.43
N GLN A 66 -13.80 12.89 12.06
CA GLN A 66 -13.58 13.03 13.50
C GLN A 66 -13.54 14.50 13.90
N LYS A 67 -14.17 14.82 15.03
CA LYS A 67 -14.18 16.17 15.61
C LYS A 67 -13.00 16.33 16.57
N GLY A 68 -12.60 17.58 16.82
CA GLY A 68 -11.67 17.92 17.88
C GLY A 68 -12.20 17.51 19.26
N ILE A 69 -11.30 17.46 20.25
CA ILE A 69 -11.69 17.14 21.63
C ILE A 69 -12.50 18.29 22.21
N VAL A 70 -12.14 19.52 21.88
CA VAL A 70 -12.89 20.72 22.24
C VAL A 70 -13.54 21.34 21.01
N PRO A 71 -14.69 22.02 21.17
CA PRO A 71 -15.29 22.80 20.09
C PRO A 71 -14.33 23.88 19.58
N LEU A 72 -14.31 24.08 18.26
CA LEU A 72 -13.60 25.20 17.64
C LEU A 72 -14.24 26.53 18.08
N GLN A 73 -13.43 27.43 18.63
CA GLN A 73 -13.81 28.79 19.03
C GLN A 73 -13.57 29.80 17.89
N ASP A 74 -14.19 30.98 17.98
CA ASP A 74 -13.93 32.12 17.10
C ASP A 74 -13.55 33.36 17.93
N PRO A 75 -12.27 33.77 17.97
CA PRO A 75 -11.13 33.16 17.28
C PRO A 75 -10.72 31.79 17.88
N PRO A 76 -9.97 30.95 17.13
CA PRO A 76 -9.43 29.68 17.66
C PRO A 76 -8.54 29.87 18.89
N VAL A 77 -8.37 28.81 19.68
CA VAL A 77 -7.56 28.85 20.90
C VAL A 77 -6.11 29.16 20.52
N VAL A 78 -5.50 30.18 21.14
CA VAL A 78 -4.11 30.56 20.85
C VAL A 78 -3.18 29.37 21.11
N GLY A 79 -2.38 29.01 20.11
CA GLY A 79 -1.52 27.82 20.17
C GLY A 79 -2.23 26.47 20.00
N GLY A 80 -3.54 26.50 19.71
CA GLY A 80 -4.37 25.38 19.26
C GLY A 80 -4.06 24.95 17.83
N VAL A 81 -4.61 23.80 17.43
CA VAL A 81 -4.42 23.24 16.08
C VAL A 81 -4.87 24.23 15.03
N MET A 82 -6.10 24.75 15.14
CA MET A 82 -6.64 25.63 14.09
C MET A 82 -6.02 27.03 14.13
N HIS A 83 -5.60 27.52 15.30
CA HIS A 83 -4.77 28.72 15.37
C HIS A 83 -3.48 28.55 14.58
N CYS A 84 -2.75 27.45 14.78
CA CYS A 84 -1.50 27.19 14.05
C CYS A 84 -1.72 26.99 12.54
N VAL A 85 -2.77 26.27 12.12
CA VAL A 85 -3.11 26.11 10.70
C VAL A 85 -3.45 27.45 10.06
N ASN A 86 -4.23 28.29 10.74
CA ASN A 86 -4.59 29.62 10.23
C ASN A 86 -3.37 30.54 10.13
N GLU A 87 -2.44 30.50 11.09
CA GLU A 87 -1.18 31.24 11.01
C GLU A 87 -0.31 30.76 9.84
N LEU A 88 -0.22 29.45 9.57
CA LEU A 88 0.48 28.93 8.40
C LEU A 88 -0.13 29.47 7.08
N LYS A 89 -1.46 29.45 6.97
CA LYS A 89 -2.17 30.01 5.80
C LYS A 89 -1.90 31.51 5.67
N ARG A 90 -1.97 32.28 6.76
CA ARG A 90 -1.69 33.70 6.76
C ARG A 90 -0.29 33.99 6.20
N ILE A 91 0.73 33.27 6.66
CA ILE A 91 2.13 33.47 6.26
C ILE A 91 2.36 33.06 4.80
N VAL A 92 1.89 31.87 4.40
CA VAL A 92 2.24 31.26 3.11
C VAL A 92 1.32 31.72 1.97
N ILE A 93 0.05 32.01 2.29
CA ILE A 93 -1.00 32.32 1.31
C ILE A 93 -1.34 33.81 1.34
N ASP A 94 -1.80 34.34 2.46
CA ASP A 94 -2.47 35.65 2.50
C ASP A 94 -1.50 36.85 2.53
N GLU A 95 -0.31 36.67 3.10
CA GLU A 95 0.65 37.76 3.33
C GLU A 95 1.97 37.62 2.56
N TYR A 96 2.14 36.56 1.75
CA TYR A 96 3.37 36.36 0.99
C TYR A 96 3.67 37.54 0.05
N ASP A 97 2.69 37.95 -0.75
CA ASP A 97 2.83 39.03 -1.73
C ASP A 97 3.02 40.41 -1.08
N LYS A 98 2.74 40.52 0.22
CA LYS A 98 3.00 41.72 1.04
C LYS A 98 4.47 41.84 1.47
N LYS A 99 5.37 41.04 0.88
CA LYS A 99 6.82 41.01 1.10
C LYS A 99 7.24 40.70 2.56
N LYS A 100 6.40 40.00 3.32
CA LYS A 100 6.70 39.58 4.70
C LYS A 100 7.45 38.24 4.78
N ALA A 101 8.45 38.05 3.92
CA ALA A 101 9.20 36.78 3.83
C ALA A 101 9.90 36.39 5.14
N ALA A 102 10.21 37.34 6.03
CA ALA A 102 10.79 37.07 7.35
C ALA A 102 9.85 36.24 8.26
N GLU A 103 8.53 36.30 8.06
CA GLU A 103 7.56 35.52 8.85
C GLU A 103 7.70 34.01 8.65
N PHE A 104 8.31 33.57 7.54
CA PHE A 104 8.53 32.14 7.25
C PHE A 104 9.42 31.45 8.29
N GLN A 105 10.21 32.20 9.07
CA GLN A 105 10.96 31.67 10.21
C GLN A 105 10.06 31.03 11.28
N LYS A 106 8.76 31.38 11.33
CA LYS A 106 7.79 30.82 12.27
C LYS A 106 7.18 29.48 11.80
N ILE A 107 7.27 29.16 10.50
CA ILE A 107 6.65 27.95 9.95
C ILE A 107 7.12 26.67 10.68
N PRO A 108 8.42 26.49 10.97
CA PRO A 108 8.87 25.26 11.59
C PRO A 108 8.25 24.99 12.96
N SER A 109 8.15 26.01 13.82
CA SER A 109 7.55 25.87 15.15
C SER A 109 6.03 25.62 15.08
N LEU A 110 5.33 26.27 14.13
CA LEU A 110 3.90 26.04 13.89
C LEU A 110 3.62 24.60 13.43
N VAL A 111 4.39 24.09 12.47
CA VAL A 111 4.23 22.72 11.96
C VAL A 111 4.51 21.68 13.06
N ARG A 112 5.55 21.88 13.87
CA ARG A 112 5.85 21.00 15.02
C ARG A 112 4.76 21.06 16.08
N ARG A 113 4.17 22.23 16.35
CA ARG A 113 3.04 22.36 17.28
C ARG A 113 1.81 21.60 16.77
N ILE A 114 1.48 21.70 15.49
CA ILE A 114 0.38 20.93 14.88
C ILE A 114 0.66 19.43 15.02
N ARG A 115 1.86 18.98 14.67
CA ARG A 115 2.27 17.57 14.82
C ARG A 115 2.11 17.06 16.26
N HIS A 116 2.57 17.86 17.24
CA HIS A 116 2.42 17.54 18.67
C HIS A 116 0.95 17.41 19.07
N LEU A 117 0.11 18.37 18.67
CA LEU A 117 -1.30 18.35 19.04
C LEU A 117 -2.08 17.23 18.34
N LEU A 118 -1.72 16.87 17.10
CA LEU A 118 -2.27 15.68 16.45
C LEU A 118 -1.87 14.39 17.20
N ARG A 119 -0.63 14.30 17.69
CA ARG A 119 -0.20 13.18 18.54
C ARG A 119 -1.05 13.10 19.82
N VAL A 120 -1.22 14.23 20.53
CA VAL A 120 -2.10 14.32 21.71
C VAL A 120 -3.53 13.86 21.38
N PHE A 121 -4.09 14.32 20.27
CA PHE A 121 -5.42 13.94 19.82
C PHE A 121 -5.54 12.42 19.58
N TYR A 122 -4.62 11.84 18.81
CA TYR A 122 -4.67 10.42 18.48
C TYR A 122 -4.30 9.51 19.65
N ASP A 123 -3.42 9.93 20.57
CA ASP A 123 -3.19 9.22 21.82
C ASP A 123 -4.45 9.19 22.69
N CYS A 124 -5.14 10.32 22.80
CA CYS A 124 -6.41 10.38 23.50
C CYS A 124 -7.46 9.48 22.83
N LEU A 125 -7.53 9.45 21.50
CA LEU A 125 -8.47 8.60 20.76
C LEU A 125 -8.18 7.10 20.98
N VAL A 126 -6.91 6.70 20.91
CA VAL A 126 -6.48 5.31 21.00
C VAL A 126 -6.51 4.78 22.44
N THR A 127 -6.13 5.60 23.41
CA THR A 127 -6.02 5.18 24.83
C THR A 127 -7.24 5.55 25.67
N ARG A 128 -8.11 6.44 25.17
CA ARG A 128 -9.19 7.09 25.92
C ARG A 128 -8.72 7.88 27.15
N LYS A 129 -7.45 8.29 27.18
CA LYS A 129 -6.86 9.12 28.24
C LYS A 129 -6.49 10.49 27.67
N GLY A 130 -7.12 11.54 28.21
CA GLY A 130 -6.78 12.92 27.88
C GLY A 130 -5.66 13.46 28.77
N GLY A 131 -4.87 14.38 28.23
CA GLY A 131 -3.90 15.19 28.98
C GLY A 131 -4.25 16.69 28.94
N PRO A 132 -3.46 17.55 29.61
CA PRO A 132 -3.69 19.00 29.64
C PRO A 132 -3.80 19.63 28.25
N ASP A 133 -3.01 19.14 27.29
CA ASP A 133 -2.96 19.71 25.93
C ASP A 133 -4.18 19.37 25.06
N THR A 134 -5.12 18.54 25.54
CA THR A 134 -6.34 18.20 24.80
C THR A 134 -7.25 19.42 24.55
N MET A 135 -7.15 20.45 25.39
CA MET A 135 -7.84 21.73 25.21
C MET A 135 -7.39 22.51 23.96
N TYR A 136 -6.26 22.14 23.36
CA TYR A 136 -5.73 22.74 22.14
C TYR A 136 -6.07 21.94 20.88
N CYS A 137 -6.79 20.82 21.02
CA CYS A 137 -7.26 20.00 19.90
C CYS A 137 -8.60 20.55 19.37
N ASP A 138 -8.57 21.79 18.89
CA ASP A 138 -9.74 22.62 18.55
C ASP A 138 -10.01 22.64 17.03
N PHE A 139 -10.79 21.68 16.53
CA PHE A 139 -11.17 21.67 15.11
C PHE A 139 -12.56 21.08 14.91
N LYS A 140 -13.28 21.57 13.89
CA LYS A 140 -14.62 21.09 13.57
C LYS A 140 -14.56 19.67 13.02
N ARG A 141 -13.69 19.41 12.06
CA ARG A 141 -13.39 18.09 11.49
C ARG A 141 -11.90 17.95 11.24
N MET A 142 -11.37 16.75 11.36
CA MET A 142 -9.98 16.46 11.05
C MET A 142 -9.61 16.85 9.61
N PHE A 143 -10.56 16.71 8.68
CA PHE A 143 -10.38 17.19 7.30
C PHE A 143 -10.06 18.69 7.20
N ASP A 144 -10.60 19.53 8.08
CA ASP A 144 -10.37 20.99 8.02
C ASP A 144 -8.90 21.33 8.36
N VAL A 145 -8.27 20.53 9.24
CA VAL A 145 -6.83 20.62 9.57
C VAL A 145 -6.00 20.20 8.37
N SER A 146 -6.29 19.02 7.85
CA SER A 146 -5.44 18.33 6.88
C SER A 146 -5.54 18.96 5.48
N ILE A 147 -6.72 19.44 5.06
CA ILE A 147 -6.86 20.26 3.83
C ILE A 147 -6.17 21.61 3.97
N GLY A 148 -6.12 22.18 5.18
CA GLY A 148 -5.36 23.40 5.46
C GLY A 148 -3.85 23.20 5.25
N LEU A 149 -3.32 22.11 5.79
CA LEU A 149 -1.94 21.69 5.60
C LEU A 149 -1.60 21.40 4.13
N HIS A 150 -2.50 20.73 3.41
CA HIS A 150 -2.35 20.46 1.97
C HIS A 150 -2.30 21.76 1.16
N LYS A 151 -3.21 22.71 1.42
CA LYS A 151 -3.18 24.03 0.74
C LYS A 151 -1.85 24.74 0.97
N VAL A 152 -1.36 24.80 2.20
CA VAL A 152 -0.06 25.40 2.51
C VAL A 152 1.07 24.68 1.76
N GLY A 153 1.07 23.34 1.77
CA GLY A 153 2.03 22.52 1.03
C GLY A 153 2.01 22.80 -0.48
N LEU A 154 0.84 22.84 -1.09
CA LEU A 154 0.67 23.13 -2.52
C LEU A 154 1.12 24.53 -2.93
N TYR A 155 0.89 25.55 -2.09
CA TYR A 155 1.41 26.91 -2.35
C TYR A 155 2.94 26.96 -2.33
N LEU A 156 3.60 26.06 -1.58
CA LEU A 156 5.06 25.89 -1.63
C LEU A 156 5.49 25.02 -2.81
N GLN A 157 4.71 24.00 -3.17
CA GLN A 157 5.01 23.09 -4.26
C GLN A 157 4.96 23.76 -5.63
N LEU A 158 3.89 24.51 -5.88
CA LEU A 158 3.59 25.12 -7.17
C LEU A 158 4.29 26.47 -7.38
N ASP A 159 4.89 27.05 -6.33
CA ASP A 159 5.66 28.28 -6.38
C ASP A 159 7.11 28.07 -5.87
N PRO A 160 8.05 27.78 -6.77
CA PRO A 160 9.45 27.56 -6.41
C PRO A 160 10.12 28.78 -5.77
N VAL A 161 9.66 30.00 -6.05
CA VAL A 161 10.19 31.23 -5.44
C VAL A 161 9.77 31.28 -3.98
N ARG A 162 8.51 30.94 -3.70
CA ARG A 162 7.99 30.85 -2.33
C ARG A 162 8.66 29.74 -1.52
N LEU A 163 8.88 28.56 -2.09
CA LEU A 163 9.63 27.48 -1.43
C LEU A 163 11.05 27.94 -1.04
N ARG A 164 11.74 28.65 -1.92
CA ARG A 164 13.08 29.15 -1.62
C ARG A 164 13.08 30.25 -0.56
N ALA A 165 12.06 31.11 -0.56
CA ALA A 165 11.88 32.09 0.51
C ALA A 165 11.70 31.39 1.87
N PHE A 166 10.91 30.31 1.90
CA PHE A 166 10.76 29.46 3.09
C PHE A 166 12.11 28.88 3.56
N MET A 167 12.81 28.18 2.67
CA MET A 167 14.08 27.54 3.02
C MET A 167 15.14 28.56 3.46
N LYS A 168 15.16 29.74 2.84
CA LYS A 168 16.08 30.82 3.22
C LYS A 168 15.75 31.42 4.58
N ALA A 169 14.48 31.75 4.84
CA ALA A 169 14.06 32.42 6.07
C ALA A 169 14.05 31.48 7.29
N GLY A 170 13.64 30.23 7.10
CA GLY A 170 13.68 29.21 8.15
C GLY A 170 15.07 28.59 8.36
N GLY A 171 15.97 28.73 7.37
CA GLY A 171 17.36 28.31 7.46
C GLY A 171 17.52 26.83 7.83
N PRO A 172 18.50 26.48 8.68
CA PRO A 172 18.71 25.10 9.14
C PRO A 172 17.49 24.46 9.80
N ASP A 173 16.62 25.24 10.44
CA ASP A 173 15.44 24.70 11.12
C ASP A 173 14.35 24.25 10.14
N ALA A 174 14.19 24.95 9.01
CA ALA A 174 13.31 24.52 7.92
C ALA A 174 13.83 23.25 7.24
N GLU A 175 15.13 23.18 6.94
CA GLU A 175 15.77 21.99 6.39
C GLU A 175 15.59 20.78 7.31
N LYS A 176 15.91 20.94 8.59
CA LYS A 176 15.74 19.90 9.59
C LYS A 176 14.30 19.40 9.66
N LEU A 177 13.32 20.32 9.68
CA LEU A 177 11.91 19.96 9.71
C LEU A 177 11.49 19.12 8.49
N VAL A 178 11.76 19.60 7.27
CA VAL A 178 11.13 19.03 6.06
C VAL A 178 11.91 17.86 5.45
N LEU A 179 13.22 17.78 5.69
CA LEU A 179 14.09 16.76 5.10
C LEU A 179 14.56 15.71 6.12
N GLU A 180 14.78 16.09 7.37
CA GLU A 180 15.51 15.25 8.33
C GLU A 180 14.60 14.62 9.39
N GLU A 181 13.76 15.43 10.06
CA GLU A 181 12.90 14.99 11.16
C GLU A 181 11.95 13.90 10.72
N PRO A 182 11.97 12.68 11.30
CA PRO A 182 11.08 11.61 10.89
C PRO A 182 9.62 11.96 11.22
N LEU A 183 8.67 11.54 10.38
CA LEU A 183 7.24 11.62 10.72
C LEU A 183 6.95 10.75 11.94
N ASP A 184 6.12 11.26 12.85
CA ASP A 184 5.69 10.50 14.03
C ASP A 184 4.51 9.60 13.66
N ILE A 185 4.79 8.30 13.56
CA ILE A 185 3.77 7.28 13.27
C ILE A 185 3.07 6.77 14.54
N GLY A 186 3.45 7.24 15.73
CA GLY A 186 2.89 6.80 17.00
C GLY A 186 3.51 5.52 17.55
N GLU A 187 3.32 5.30 18.86
CA GLU A 187 3.84 4.11 19.54
C GLU A 187 3.14 2.83 19.10
N TRP A 188 1.81 2.83 19.03
CA TRP A 188 1.03 1.64 18.67
C TRP A 188 1.37 1.11 17.28
N ARG A 189 1.57 2.00 16.28
CA ARG A 189 2.03 1.57 14.95
C ARG A 189 3.45 1.01 14.97
N ARG A 190 4.35 1.57 15.79
CA ARG A 190 5.72 1.02 15.97
C ARG A 190 5.69 -0.36 16.58
N ILE A 191 4.83 -0.59 17.58
CA ILE A 191 4.63 -1.90 18.21
C ILE A 191 4.04 -2.88 17.19
N ALA A 192 2.94 -2.53 16.53
CA ALA A 192 2.29 -3.35 15.50
C ALA A 192 3.28 -3.77 14.42
N THR A 193 4.03 -2.82 13.85
CA THR A 193 5.04 -3.09 12.82
C THR A 193 6.15 -4.02 13.32
N ARG A 194 6.59 -3.86 14.57
CA ARG A 194 7.65 -4.70 15.14
C ARG A 194 7.17 -6.12 15.36
N LEU A 195 5.96 -6.29 15.91
CA LEU A 195 5.36 -7.60 16.15
C LEU A 195 5.06 -8.30 14.82
N ASP A 196 4.46 -7.61 13.85
CA ASP A 196 4.22 -8.15 12.50
C ASP A 196 5.52 -8.66 11.85
N LYS A 197 6.61 -7.88 11.93
CA LYS A 197 7.93 -8.33 11.44
C LYS A 197 8.48 -9.52 12.21
N LYS A 198 8.28 -9.56 13.54
CA LYS A 198 8.73 -10.68 14.37
C LYS A 198 8.00 -11.96 13.96
N VAL A 199 6.67 -11.91 13.87
CA VAL A 199 5.81 -13.03 13.48
C VAL A 199 6.11 -13.50 12.05
N LYS A 200 6.28 -12.58 11.09
CA LYS A 200 6.64 -12.94 9.71
C LYS A 200 8.01 -13.58 9.56
N ASN A 201 8.96 -13.27 10.44
CA ASN A 201 10.31 -13.83 10.42
C ASN A 201 10.47 -15.06 11.31
N ASP A 202 9.49 -15.36 12.16
CA ASP A 202 9.48 -16.53 13.03
C ASP A 202 8.90 -17.72 12.26
N GLU A 203 9.76 -18.69 11.91
CA GLU A 203 9.35 -19.91 11.21
C GLU A 203 8.42 -20.80 12.03
N GLU A 204 8.24 -20.51 13.31
CA GLU A 204 7.39 -21.22 14.25
C GLU A 204 6.21 -20.39 14.77
N ALA A 205 5.98 -19.19 14.23
CA ALA A 205 4.81 -18.40 14.59
C ALA A 205 3.51 -19.22 14.41
N ASP A 206 2.57 -19.08 15.33
CA ASP A 206 1.28 -19.76 15.30
C ASP A 206 0.09 -18.78 15.17
N ASP A 207 -1.13 -19.30 15.20
CA ASP A 207 -2.34 -18.50 15.02
C ASP A 207 -2.49 -17.45 16.14
N ASP A 208 -2.09 -17.78 17.37
CA ASP A 208 -2.15 -16.87 18.53
C ASP A 208 -1.19 -15.68 18.34
N ASP A 209 0.05 -15.94 17.89
CA ASP A 209 1.02 -14.89 17.54
C ASP A 209 0.44 -13.92 16.49
N ARG A 210 -0.30 -14.45 15.50
CA ARG A 210 -0.92 -13.66 14.41
C ARG A 210 -2.16 -12.90 14.89
N GLU A 211 -2.95 -13.49 15.78
CA GLU A 211 -4.12 -12.84 16.39
C GLU A 211 -3.70 -11.66 17.29
N GLU A 212 -2.59 -11.81 18.04
CA GLU A 212 -2.01 -10.71 18.81
C GLU A 212 -1.60 -9.54 17.90
N VAL A 213 -0.91 -9.84 16.79
CA VAL A 213 -0.55 -8.84 15.77
C VAL A 213 -1.79 -8.15 15.22
N SER A 214 -2.84 -8.91 14.89
CA SER A 214 -4.10 -8.35 14.37
C SER A 214 -4.73 -7.39 15.38
N THR A 215 -4.85 -7.80 16.64
CA THR A 215 -5.44 -6.98 17.71
C THR A 215 -4.69 -5.66 17.91
N ILE A 216 -3.36 -5.71 17.88
CA ILE A 216 -2.53 -4.50 18.03
C ILE A 216 -2.59 -3.63 16.77
N SER A 217 -2.69 -4.25 15.58
CA SER A 217 -2.82 -3.53 14.31
C SER A 217 -4.14 -2.77 14.24
N ASP A 218 -5.27 -3.38 14.60
CA ASP A 218 -6.59 -2.72 14.65
C ASP A 218 -6.59 -1.47 15.54
N LYS A 219 -5.82 -1.54 16.65
CA LYS A 219 -5.64 -0.39 17.54
C LYS A 219 -4.75 0.67 16.90
N ALA A 220 -3.68 0.26 16.23
CA ALA A 220 -2.72 1.13 15.58
C ALA A 220 -3.30 1.85 14.35
N GLU A 221 -4.25 1.25 13.65
CA GLU A 221 -4.94 1.85 12.48
C GLU A 221 -5.76 3.09 12.84
N LYS A 222 -6.22 3.20 14.10
CA LYS A 222 -6.93 4.38 14.61
C LYS A 222 -6.02 5.60 14.77
N ASP A 223 -4.70 5.40 14.77
CA ASP A 223 -3.70 6.46 14.85
C ASP A 223 -3.37 6.98 13.46
N LEU A 224 -3.82 8.20 13.15
CA LEU A 224 -3.63 8.80 11.83
C LEU A 224 -2.86 10.13 11.90
N ALA A 225 -2.09 10.37 12.97
CA ALA A 225 -1.34 11.61 13.12
C ALA A 225 -0.38 11.87 11.94
N ALA A 226 0.42 10.86 11.57
CA ALA A 226 1.31 10.93 10.41
C ALA A 226 0.54 11.08 9.09
N ASN A 227 -0.61 10.41 8.95
CA ASN A 227 -1.47 10.49 7.77
C ASN A 227 -1.92 11.93 7.52
N MET A 228 -2.38 12.63 8.57
CA MET A 228 -2.84 14.02 8.46
C MET A 228 -1.71 15.00 8.13
N MET A 229 -0.48 14.70 8.57
CA MET A 229 0.70 15.50 8.24
C MET A 229 1.25 15.20 6.84
N ALA A 230 0.87 14.07 6.23
CA ALA A 230 1.46 13.58 4.99
C ALA A 230 1.36 14.61 3.86
N TRP A 231 0.22 15.29 3.70
CA TRP A 231 0.04 16.29 2.65
C TRP A 231 1.11 17.38 2.69
N PHE A 232 1.25 18.11 3.81
CA PHE A 232 2.25 19.19 3.90
C PHE A 232 3.67 18.70 3.59
N PHE A 233 4.10 17.60 4.22
CA PHE A 233 5.46 17.12 4.04
C PHE A 233 5.70 16.54 2.64
N ALA A 234 4.75 15.78 2.09
CA ALA A 234 4.86 15.22 0.76
C ALA A 234 4.85 16.32 -0.29
N ASP A 235 3.94 17.29 -0.22
CA ASP A 235 3.86 18.41 -1.16
C ASP A 235 5.19 19.17 -1.25
N VAL A 236 5.77 19.49 -0.09
CA VAL A 236 7.08 20.17 0.02
C VAL A 236 8.23 19.30 -0.52
N ASN A 237 8.26 18.00 -0.19
CA ASN A 237 9.31 17.09 -0.68
C ASN A 237 9.24 16.91 -2.21
N ILE A 238 8.03 16.85 -2.76
CA ILE A 238 7.80 16.75 -4.20
C ILE A 238 8.21 18.03 -4.91
N ALA A 239 8.04 19.20 -4.27
CA ALA A 239 8.51 20.47 -4.80
C ALA A 239 10.02 20.45 -5.12
N PHE A 240 10.84 19.88 -4.23
CA PHE A 240 12.28 19.76 -4.48
C PHE A 240 12.59 18.82 -5.65
N LEU A 241 11.77 17.79 -5.86
CA LEU A 241 11.94 16.84 -6.96
C LEU A 241 11.48 17.40 -8.31
N LEU A 242 10.42 18.21 -8.34
CA LEU A 242 9.91 18.81 -9.57
C LEU A 242 10.84 19.91 -10.10
N ASN A 243 11.41 20.70 -9.19
CA ASN A 243 12.28 21.81 -9.54
C ASN A 243 13.66 21.35 -10.07
N ASP A 244 14.27 22.19 -10.90
CA ASP A 244 15.66 22.02 -11.31
C ASP A 244 16.58 22.73 -10.30
N PRO A 245 17.48 22.00 -9.60
CA PRO A 245 18.38 22.59 -8.63
C PRO A 245 19.36 23.59 -9.26
N ARG A 246 19.56 24.74 -8.60
CA ARG A 246 20.42 25.82 -9.10
C ARG A 246 21.80 25.88 -8.45
N ASN A 247 22.00 25.14 -7.36
CA ASN A 247 23.24 25.06 -6.60
C ASN A 247 23.35 23.71 -5.88
N GLU A 248 24.52 23.41 -5.30
CA GLU A 248 24.77 22.15 -4.60
C GLU A 248 23.83 21.91 -3.42
N GLN A 249 23.43 22.97 -2.71
CA GLN A 249 22.48 22.86 -1.60
C GLN A 249 21.09 22.41 -2.08
N GLU A 250 20.57 22.99 -3.17
CA GLU A 250 19.30 22.58 -3.78
C GLU A 250 19.39 21.15 -4.35
N LYS A 251 20.56 20.73 -4.87
CA LYS A 251 20.77 19.34 -5.33
C LYS A 251 20.68 18.36 -4.16
N GLU A 252 21.29 18.71 -3.04
CA GLU A 252 21.25 17.91 -1.82
C GLU A 252 19.81 17.83 -1.26
N TRP A 253 19.06 18.94 -1.26
CA TRP A 253 17.65 18.91 -0.89
C TRP A 253 16.81 18.00 -1.79
N ALA A 254 17.01 18.05 -3.11
CA ALA A 254 16.33 17.17 -4.05
C ALA A 254 16.69 15.70 -3.81
N ARG A 255 17.96 15.38 -3.51
CA ARG A 255 18.42 14.03 -3.17
C ARG A 255 17.77 13.51 -1.89
N LYS A 256 17.85 14.27 -0.78
CA LYS A 256 17.22 13.92 0.51
C LYS A 256 15.70 13.72 0.34
N SER A 257 15.05 14.58 -0.44
CA SER A 257 13.61 14.48 -0.71
C SER A 257 13.25 13.22 -1.51
N ALA A 258 14.03 12.90 -2.55
CA ALA A 258 13.81 11.69 -3.35
C ALA A 258 13.95 10.43 -2.48
N GLU A 259 15.00 10.31 -1.67
CA GLU A 259 15.21 9.17 -0.76
C GLU A 259 14.04 9.01 0.22
N ARG A 260 13.55 10.13 0.73
CA ARG A 260 12.44 10.16 1.68
C ARG A 260 11.12 9.75 1.04
N LEU A 261 10.81 10.29 -0.14
CA LEU A 261 9.63 9.91 -0.92
C LEU A 261 9.68 8.43 -1.32
N VAL A 262 10.84 7.92 -1.75
CA VAL A 262 11.02 6.48 -2.07
C VAL A 262 10.76 5.63 -0.83
N LYS A 263 11.32 5.99 0.32
CA LYS A 263 11.08 5.28 1.58
C LYS A 263 9.60 5.26 1.95
N TRP A 264 8.93 6.39 1.83
CA TRP A 264 7.51 6.53 2.18
C TRP A 264 6.59 5.74 1.25
N SER A 265 6.89 5.75 -0.04
CA SER A 265 6.00 5.23 -1.07
C SER A 265 6.30 3.79 -1.49
N THR A 266 7.46 3.22 -1.10
CA THR A 266 7.83 1.83 -1.44
C THR A 266 7.94 0.90 -0.23
N SER A 267 7.91 1.41 0.99
CA SER A 267 7.81 0.58 2.20
C SER A 267 6.35 0.29 2.54
N SER A 268 5.97 -0.98 2.73
CA SER A 268 4.61 -1.34 3.17
C SER A 268 4.17 -0.55 4.40
N THR A 269 5.01 -0.54 5.45
CA THR A 269 4.74 0.22 6.68
C THR A 269 4.38 1.70 6.43
N TRP A 270 5.07 2.37 5.51
CA TRP A 270 4.82 3.79 5.28
C TRP A 270 3.63 4.01 4.35
N ARG A 271 3.39 3.12 3.38
CA ARG A 271 2.18 3.15 2.55
C ARG A 271 0.93 2.97 3.41
N ASP A 272 0.96 2.04 4.38
CA ASP A 272 -0.15 1.80 5.31
C ASP A 272 -0.40 2.99 6.26
N VAL A 273 0.63 3.80 6.53
CA VAL A 273 0.54 4.99 7.37
C VAL A 273 0.05 6.20 6.59
N LEU A 274 0.64 6.46 5.42
CA LEU A 274 0.47 7.71 4.71
C LEU A 274 -0.64 7.64 3.66
N GLY A 275 -0.95 6.45 3.14
CA GLY A 275 -2.10 6.16 2.29
C GLY A 275 -2.28 7.11 1.11
N ASP A 276 -3.54 7.33 0.74
CA ASP A 276 -3.94 8.20 -0.37
C ASP A 276 -3.44 9.65 -0.26
N PRO A 277 -3.30 10.29 0.93
CA PRO A 277 -2.66 11.61 1.02
C PRO A 277 -1.27 11.69 0.38
N LEU A 278 -0.43 10.64 0.53
CA LEU A 278 0.87 10.57 -0.13
C LEU A 278 0.71 10.44 -1.65
N THR A 279 -0.15 9.53 -2.09
CA THR A 279 -0.44 9.32 -3.52
C THR A 279 -0.92 10.59 -4.20
N ASP A 280 -1.87 11.30 -3.58
CA ASP A 280 -2.43 12.55 -4.08
C ASP A 280 -1.36 13.64 -4.24
N ALA A 281 -0.48 13.77 -3.23
CA ALA A 281 0.64 14.68 -3.30
C ALA A 281 1.56 14.32 -4.48
N MET A 282 1.85 13.01 -4.68
CA MET A 282 2.80 12.44 -5.66
C MET A 282 2.36 12.50 -7.13
N ARG A 283 1.08 12.76 -7.43
CA ARG A 283 0.57 12.83 -8.82
C ARG A 283 1.43 13.64 -9.80
N PRO A 284 2.03 14.80 -9.44
CA PRO A 284 2.93 15.54 -10.32
C PRO A 284 4.16 14.78 -10.80
N ILE A 285 4.67 13.84 -9.99
CA ILE A 285 5.78 12.96 -10.40
C ILE A 285 5.33 12.10 -11.59
N TYR A 286 4.08 11.64 -11.59
CA TYR A 286 3.52 10.78 -12.63
C TYR A 286 3.14 11.54 -13.91
N TRP A 287 2.86 12.84 -13.79
CA TRP A 287 2.57 13.72 -14.93
C TRP A 287 3.82 14.21 -15.67
N ASP A 288 4.97 14.27 -15.00
CA ASP A 288 6.21 14.83 -15.54
C ASP A 288 7.24 13.74 -15.82
N LYS A 289 7.58 13.52 -17.09
CA LYS A 289 8.50 12.45 -17.50
C LYS A 289 9.89 12.58 -16.87
N LYS A 290 10.40 13.80 -16.69
CA LYS A 290 11.74 14.04 -16.12
C LYS A 290 11.74 13.74 -14.62
N ALA A 291 10.71 14.18 -13.90
CA ALA A 291 10.52 13.85 -12.50
C ALA A 291 10.31 12.35 -12.29
N LEU A 292 9.51 11.70 -13.14
CA LEU A 292 9.28 10.25 -13.09
C LEU A 292 10.58 9.45 -13.25
N VAL A 293 11.42 9.81 -14.23
CA VAL A 293 12.72 9.13 -14.43
C VAL A 293 13.64 9.36 -13.23
N ARG A 294 13.77 10.61 -12.74
CA ARG A 294 14.57 10.92 -11.54
C ARG A 294 14.11 10.12 -10.32
N PHE A 295 12.79 10.05 -10.11
CA PHE A 295 12.19 9.29 -9.01
C PHE A 295 12.42 7.78 -9.16
N SER A 296 12.31 7.27 -10.39
CA SER A 296 12.56 5.86 -10.70
C SER A 296 14.02 5.47 -10.46
N HIS A 297 14.98 6.32 -10.85
CA HIS A 297 16.41 6.12 -10.58
C HIS A 297 16.75 6.17 -9.08
N ALA A 298 16.01 6.96 -8.29
CA ALA A 298 16.10 6.93 -6.83
C ALA A 298 15.51 5.64 -6.20
N GLY A 299 14.87 4.78 -6.99
CA GLY A 299 14.25 3.52 -6.56
C GLY A 299 12.74 3.58 -6.39
N GLY A 300 12.10 4.68 -6.77
CA GLY A 300 10.67 4.96 -6.57
C GLY A 300 9.72 4.23 -7.52
N LEU A 301 10.21 3.49 -8.51
CA LEU A 301 9.35 2.86 -9.51
C LEU A 301 8.31 1.88 -8.90
N GLY A 302 8.67 1.19 -7.80
CA GLY A 302 7.73 0.35 -7.06
C GLY A 302 6.51 1.08 -6.50
N ALA A 303 6.63 2.39 -6.22
CA ALA A 303 5.50 3.19 -5.74
C ALA A 303 4.42 3.36 -6.81
N LEU A 304 4.82 3.57 -8.07
CA LEU A 304 3.89 3.71 -9.19
C LEU A 304 3.08 2.41 -9.40
N TYR A 305 3.72 1.24 -9.28
CA TYR A 305 3.00 -0.05 -9.32
C TYR A 305 2.10 -0.24 -8.10
N GLY A 306 2.52 0.19 -6.92
CA GLY A 306 1.71 0.13 -5.71
C GLY A 306 0.46 1.03 -5.80
N ASP A 307 0.60 2.21 -6.40
CA ASP A 307 -0.50 3.16 -6.58
C ASP A 307 -1.46 2.69 -7.68
N TRP A 308 -0.93 2.06 -8.74
CA TRP A 308 -1.74 1.33 -9.71
C TRP A 308 -2.52 0.16 -9.07
N TYR A 309 -1.95 -0.49 -8.06
CA TYR A 309 -2.59 -1.61 -7.37
C TYR A 309 -3.68 -1.18 -6.36
N GLN A 310 -3.41 -0.20 -5.49
CA GLN A 310 -4.22 0.02 -4.28
C GLN A 310 -4.43 1.49 -3.92
N SER A 311 -4.38 2.41 -4.89
CA SER A 311 -4.68 3.82 -4.61
C SER A 311 -5.89 4.34 -5.36
N SER A 312 -6.40 5.46 -4.87
CA SER A 312 -7.42 6.27 -5.53
C SER A 312 -6.93 6.94 -6.83
N ALA A 313 -5.63 6.85 -7.17
CA ALA A 313 -5.03 7.32 -8.42
C ALA A 313 -4.69 6.17 -9.41
N GLN A 314 -5.35 5.02 -9.29
CA GLN A 314 -5.10 3.83 -10.10
C GLN A 314 -5.11 4.09 -11.62
N GLU A 315 -6.09 4.85 -12.12
CA GLU A 315 -6.22 5.14 -13.56
C GLU A 315 -5.08 6.01 -14.08
N LEU A 316 -4.71 7.07 -13.34
CA LEU A 316 -3.53 7.87 -13.63
C LEU A 316 -2.27 7.00 -13.69
N CYS A 317 -2.09 6.12 -12.71
CA CYS A 317 -0.91 5.25 -12.65
C CYS A 317 -0.90 4.23 -13.80
N ALA A 318 -2.07 3.71 -14.20
CA ALA A 318 -2.19 2.82 -15.35
C ALA A 318 -1.79 3.53 -16.65
N GLU A 319 -2.26 4.76 -16.86
CA GLU A 319 -1.90 5.59 -18.01
C GLU A 319 -0.39 5.88 -18.03
N THR A 320 0.17 6.30 -16.90
CA THR A 320 1.61 6.54 -16.75
C THR A 320 2.43 5.28 -17.02
N LEU A 321 2.01 4.12 -16.52
CA LEU A 321 2.69 2.83 -16.75
C LEU A 321 2.62 2.39 -18.22
N SER A 322 1.53 2.70 -18.91
CA SER A 322 1.37 2.39 -20.35
C SER A 322 2.34 3.18 -21.24
N THR A 323 2.78 4.34 -20.78
CA THR A 323 3.69 5.25 -21.49
C THR A 323 5.03 5.45 -20.77
N LEU A 324 5.35 4.55 -19.82
CA LEU A 324 6.53 4.64 -18.98
C LEU A 324 7.81 4.71 -19.84
N PRO A 325 8.64 5.76 -19.72
CA PRO A 325 9.86 5.88 -20.51
C PRO A 325 10.84 4.73 -20.24
N ASP A 326 11.51 4.22 -21.28
CA ASP A 326 12.50 3.15 -21.15
C ASP A 326 13.62 3.49 -20.15
N ALA A 327 14.00 4.77 -20.06
CA ALA A 327 14.99 5.28 -19.11
C ALA A 327 14.58 5.08 -17.64
N ALA A 328 13.29 5.00 -17.32
CA ALA A 328 12.82 4.76 -15.96
C ALA A 328 13.24 3.38 -15.43
N TRP A 329 13.52 2.42 -16.31
CA TRP A 329 14.00 1.08 -15.97
C TRP A 329 15.51 0.99 -15.79
N GLU A 330 16.25 2.08 -15.97
CA GLU A 330 17.69 2.12 -15.72
C GLU A 330 17.97 2.27 -14.22
N HIS A 331 19.16 1.85 -13.79
CA HIS A 331 19.65 2.03 -12.41
C HIS A 331 18.78 1.46 -11.27
N GLN A 332 17.87 0.53 -11.56
CA GLN A 332 17.06 -0.09 -10.51
C GLN A 332 17.91 -0.92 -9.55
N THR A 333 17.74 -0.67 -8.25
CA THR A 333 18.42 -1.40 -7.17
C THR A 333 17.66 -2.68 -6.81
N LYS A 334 18.30 -3.57 -6.05
CA LYS A 334 17.63 -4.79 -5.53
C LYS A 334 16.37 -4.48 -4.71
N SER A 335 16.40 -3.41 -3.90
CA SER A 335 15.24 -2.99 -3.11
C SER A 335 14.12 -2.45 -3.99
N SER A 336 14.45 -1.69 -5.03
CA SER A 336 13.46 -1.17 -5.98
C SER A 336 12.80 -2.30 -6.78
N LEU A 337 13.60 -3.21 -7.34
CA LEU A 337 13.08 -4.39 -8.05
C LEU A 337 12.20 -5.26 -7.15
N PHE A 338 12.60 -5.44 -5.88
CA PHE A 338 11.77 -6.15 -4.91
C PHE A 338 10.43 -5.45 -4.69
N ALA A 339 10.42 -4.12 -4.51
CA ALA A 339 9.18 -3.35 -4.37
C ALA A 339 8.26 -3.51 -5.60
N ILE A 340 8.81 -3.41 -6.82
CA ILE A 340 8.03 -3.61 -8.06
C ILE A 340 7.41 -5.02 -8.09
N THR A 341 8.22 -6.06 -7.87
CA THR A 341 7.70 -7.44 -7.86
C THR A 341 6.69 -7.68 -6.75
N ARG A 342 6.85 -7.07 -5.56
CA ARG A 342 5.88 -7.17 -4.48
C ARG A 342 4.53 -6.61 -4.91
N GLU A 343 4.50 -5.42 -5.50
CA GLU A 343 3.23 -4.80 -5.91
C GLU A 343 2.55 -5.53 -7.07
N LEU A 344 3.33 -6.07 -8.00
CA LEU A 344 2.82 -6.98 -9.02
C LEU A 344 2.21 -8.25 -8.39
N GLY A 345 2.87 -8.86 -7.41
CA GLY A 345 2.34 -10.02 -6.68
C GLY A 345 1.04 -9.70 -5.95
N ASN A 346 0.99 -8.56 -5.26
CA ASN A 346 -0.20 -8.06 -4.56
C ASN A 346 -1.38 -7.84 -5.53
N ARG A 347 -1.11 -7.32 -6.74
CA ARG A 347 -2.12 -7.16 -7.80
C ARG A 347 -2.78 -8.49 -8.14
N VAL A 348 -1.99 -9.53 -8.37
CA VAL A 348 -2.52 -10.87 -8.70
C VAL A 348 -3.24 -11.49 -7.52
N SER A 349 -2.76 -11.30 -6.29
CA SER A 349 -3.47 -11.75 -5.08
C SER A 349 -4.87 -11.17 -4.96
N ARG A 350 -5.03 -9.89 -5.27
CA ARG A 350 -6.30 -9.18 -5.11
C ARG A 350 -7.27 -9.44 -6.25
N GLU A 351 -6.77 -9.48 -7.48
CA GLU A 351 -7.61 -9.53 -8.69
C GLU A 351 -7.66 -10.90 -9.37
N GLY A 352 -6.87 -11.85 -8.88
CA GLY A 352 -6.77 -13.19 -9.43
C GLY A 352 -5.70 -13.32 -10.52
N SER A 353 -5.53 -14.56 -10.98
CA SER A 353 -4.45 -14.95 -11.90
C SER A 353 -4.50 -14.23 -13.26
N THR A 354 -5.67 -13.80 -13.72
CA THR A 354 -5.85 -13.05 -14.97
C THR A 354 -5.16 -11.69 -14.95
N ALA A 355 -4.97 -11.07 -13.79
CA ALA A 355 -4.26 -9.79 -13.68
C ALA A 355 -2.80 -9.89 -14.17
N ALA A 356 -2.19 -11.08 -14.12
CA ALA A 356 -0.85 -11.31 -14.66
C ALA A 356 -0.78 -11.19 -16.20
N THR A 357 -1.93 -11.28 -16.88
CA THR A 357 -2.03 -11.18 -18.36
C THR A 357 -2.14 -9.73 -18.84
N GLU A 358 -2.37 -8.77 -17.94
CA GLU A 358 -2.50 -7.36 -18.28
C GLU A 358 -1.21 -6.82 -18.92
N ALA A 359 -1.36 -5.95 -19.93
CA ALA A 359 -0.21 -5.43 -20.67
C ALA A 359 0.83 -4.72 -19.78
N ILE A 360 0.37 -4.03 -18.74
CA ILE A 360 1.24 -3.37 -17.74
C ILE A 360 2.08 -4.42 -17.00
N PHE A 361 1.46 -5.50 -16.52
CA PHE A 361 2.14 -6.60 -15.82
C PHE A 361 3.19 -7.26 -16.73
N VAL A 362 2.79 -7.63 -17.95
CA VAL A 362 3.68 -8.22 -18.95
C VAL A 362 4.86 -7.31 -19.26
N ASN A 363 4.62 -6.02 -19.48
CA ASN A 363 5.67 -5.04 -19.76
C ASN A 363 6.65 -4.92 -18.59
N ALA A 364 6.15 -4.96 -17.35
CA ALA A 364 6.99 -4.90 -16.16
C ALA A 364 7.94 -6.10 -16.09
N CYS A 365 7.40 -7.31 -16.17
CA CYS A 365 8.18 -8.54 -16.10
C CYS A 365 9.20 -8.64 -17.26
N TYR A 366 8.79 -8.27 -18.47
CA TYR A 366 9.70 -8.19 -19.62
C TYR A 366 10.87 -7.24 -19.35
N ASN A 367 10.60 -6.02 -18.88
CA ASN A 367 11.64 -5.02 -18.64
C ASN A 367 12.57 -5.41 -17.49
N ILE A 368 12.03 -6.02 -16.42
CA ILE A 368 12.83 -6.56 -15.32
C ILE A 368 13.76 -7.65 -15.83
N TYR A 369 13.24 -8.65 -16.55
CA TYR A 369 14.03 -9.77 -17.02
C TYR A 369 15.11 -9.36 -18.02
N LYS A 370 14.75 -8.52 -19.00
CA LYS A 370 15.67 -8.04 -20.04
C LYS A 370 16.91 -7.35 -19.46
N ARG A 371 16.77 -6.65 -18.32
CA ARG A 371 17.83 -5.84 -17.71
C ARG A 371 18.52 -6.50 -16.52
N TYR A 372 17.77 -7.29 -15.74
CA TYR A 372 18.19 -7.80 -14.44
C TYR A 372 18.14 -9.33 -14.33
N GLY A 373 17.69 -10.00 -15.39
CA GLY A 373 17.59 -11.46 -15.46
C GLY A 373 16.53 -12.04 -14.53
N LEU A 374 16.71 -13.31 -14.17
CA LEU A 374 15.74 -14.10 -13.39
C LEU A 374 15.77 -13.79 -11.87
N SER A 375 16.85 -13.19 -11.38
CA SER A 375 17.10 -13.04 -9.94
C SER A 375 15.99 -12.27 -9.18
N PRO A 376 15.42 -11.16 -9.70
CA PRO A 376 14.34 -10.46 -9.01
C PRO A 376 13.11 -11.33 -8.74
N PHE A 377 12.71 -12.16 -9.71
CA PHE A 377 11.58 -13.07 -9.56
C PHE A 377 11.84 -14.18 -8.55
N GLN A 378 13.08 -14.70 -8.50
CA GLN A 378 13.46 -15.70 -7.50
C GLN A 378 13.44 -15.14 -6.08
N ILE A 379 13.82 -13.87 -5.90
CA ILE A 379 13.74 -13.18 -4.61
C ILE A 379 12.27 -12.99 -4.22
N ALA A 380 11.42 -12.58 -5.16
CA ALA A 380 9.99 -12.42 -4.94
C ALA A 380 9.32 -13.75 -4.56
N ALA A 381 9.59 -14.82 -5.31
CA ALA A 381 9.08 -16.17 -5.06
C ALA A 381 9.35 -16.67 -3.63
N LYS A 382 10.56 -16.42 -3.11
CA LYS A 382 10.96 -16.82 -1.75
C LYS A 382 10.21 -16.07 -0.63
N ARG A 383 9.51 -14.99 -0.97
CA ARG A 383 8.77 -14.14 -0.01
C ARG A 383 7.26 -14.25 -0.20
N GLU A 384 6.80 -15.05 -1.15
CA GLU A 384 5.39 -15.36 -1.29
C GLU A 384 4.94 -16.21 -0.07
N THR A 385 3.79 -15.87 0.49
CA THR A 385 3.13 -16.54 1.62
C THR A 385 1.82 -17.18 1.14
N PHE A 386 1.08 -17.83 2.04
CA PHE A 386 -0.24 -18.38 1.72
C PHE A 386 -1.27 -17.33 1.28
N GLN A 387 -1.04 -16.06 1.60
CA GLN A 387 -1.91 -14.93 1.25
C GLN A 387 -1.50 -14.27 -0.08
N THR A 388 -0.30 -14.56 -0.58
CA THR A 388 0.19 -13.97 -1.83
C THR A 388 0.08 -14.94 -2.99
N SER A 389 -0.08 -14.43 -4.21
CA SER A 389 -0.04 -15.24 -5.43
C SER A 389 1.31 -15.94 -5.57
N ILE A 390 1.30 -17.15 -6.13
CA ILE A 390 2.51 -17.93 -6.49
C ILE A 390 3.13 -17.55 -7.84
N VAL A 391 2.73 -16.40 -8.40
CA VAL A 391 3.06 -16.02 -9.78
C VAL A 391 4.57 -16.00 -10.02
N PHE A 392 5.38 -15.52 -9.07
CA PHE A 392 6.83 -15.47 -9.26
C PHE A 392 7.51 -16.79 -8.93
N TYR A 393 6.97 -17.60 -8.03
CA TYR A 393 7.37 -19.00 -7.92
C TYR A 393 7.16 -19.71 -9.26
N TYR A 394 5.98 -19.60 -9.86
CA TYR A 394 5.65 -20.22 -11.14
C TYR A 394 6.58 -19.74 -12.26
N VAL A 395 6.73 -18.43 -12.44
CA VAL A 395 7.63 -17.83 -13.44
C VAL A 395 9.06 -18.34 -13.27
N SER A 396 9.59 -18.28 -12.04
CA SER A 396 10.96 -18.71 -11.74
C SER A 396 11.16 -20.20 -11.98
N HIS A 397 10.15 -21.01 -11.64
CA HIS A 397 10.16 -22.45 -11.83
C HIS A 397 10.13 -22.82 -13.31
N GLN A 398 9.21 -22.26 -14.10
CA GLN A 398 9.06 -22.59 -15.52
C GLN A 398 10.28 -22.18 -16.34
N ILE A 399 10.76 -20.95 -16.18
CA ILE A 399 11.94 -20.47 -16.92
C ILE A 399 13.16 -21.36 -16.62
N LYS A 400 13.35 -21.77 -15.36
CA LYS A 400 14.48 -22.63 -14.98
C LYS A 400 14.31 -24.07 -15.45
N LYS A 401 13.12 -24.65 -15.29
CA LYS A 401 12.84 -26.05 -15.59
C LYS A 401 12.85 -26.32 -17.09
N GLU A 402 12.15 -25.50 -17.85
CA GLU A 402 11.97 -25.67 -19.30
C GLU A 402 13.05 -24.92 -20.11
N ARG A 403 13.97 -24.22 -19.44
CA ARG A 403 15.03 -23.40 -20.06
C ARG A 403 14.46 -22.38 -21.06
N LEU A 404 13.30 -21.80 -20.73
CA LEU A 404 12.59 -20.86 -21.59
C LEU A 404 13.44 -19.61 -21.84
N LYS A 405 13.49 -19.19 -23.11
CA LYS A 405 14.06 -17.91 -23.51
C LYS A 405 12.95 -16.87 -23.58
N MET A 406 12.98 -15.90 -22.65
CA MET A 406 11.96 -14.85 -22.55
C MET A 406 12.43 -13.58 -23.28
N GLU A 407 12.47 -13.62 -24.61
CA GLU A 407 13.10 -12.58 -25.45
C GLU A 407 12.13 -11.47 -25.88
N THR A 408 10.84 -11.79 -25.93
CA THR A 408 9.78 -10.90 -26.42
C THR A 408 8.66 -10.74 -25.39
N LYS A 409 7.87 -9.67 -25.52
CA LYS A 409 6.65 -9.49 -24.71
C LYS A 409 5.62 -10.59 -24.95
N GLN A 410 5.63 -11.23 -26.12
CA GLN A 410 4.71 -12.31 -26.43
C GLN A 410 5.06 -13.59 -25.66
N ASP A 411 6.34 -13.87 -25.42
CA ASP A 411 6.76 -15.01 -24.59
C ASP A 411 6.20 -14.88 -23.17
N TRP A 412 6.26 -13.67 -22.61
CA TRP A 412 5.66 -13.37 -21.30
C TRP A 412 4.14 -13.52 -21.29
N ARG A 413 3.44 -13.03 -22.32
CA ARG A 413 1.99 -13.24 -22.44
C ARG A 413 1.62 -14.71 -22.48
N ASN A 414 2.35 -15.52 -23.23
CA ASN A 414 2.10 -16.96 -23.32
C ASN A 414 2.27 -17.62 -21.93
N LEU A 415 3.37 -17.33 -21.23
CA LEU A 415 3.62 -17.84 -19.89
C LEU A 415 2.53 -17.42 -18.88
N PHE A 416 2.06 -16.18 -18.94
CA PHE A 416 1.00 -15.71 -18.05
C PHE A 416 -0.38 -16.22 -18.42
N ASN A 417 -0.66 -16.50 -19.69
CA ASN A 417 -1.89 -17.18 -20.10
C ASN A 417 -1.91 -18.62 -19.57
N GLU A 418 -0.77 -19.32 -19.64
CA GLU A 418 -0.61 -20.64 -19.01
C GLU A 418 -0.85 -20.55 -17.50
N PHE A 419 -0.24 -19.57 -16.83
CA PHE A 419 -0.47 -19.31 -15.41
C PHE A 419 -1.94 -19.02 -15.08
N ALA A 420 -2.61 -18.16 -15.86
CA ALA A 420 -4.01 -17.83 -15.64
C ALA A 420 -4.94 -19.06 -15.81
N SER A 421 -4.52 -20.01 -16.65
CA SER A 421 -5.22 -21.27 -16.89
C SER A 421 -4.79 -22.43 -15.98
N LEU A 422 -3.95 -22.18 -14.95
CA LEU A 422 -3.44 -23.25 -14.10
C LEU A 422 -4.59 -24.04 -13.46
N PRO A 423 -4.59 -25.37 -13.51
CA PRO A 423 -5.54 -26.16 -12.75
C PRO A 423 -5.40 -25.86 -11.25
N HIS A 424 -6.52 -25.65 -10.57
CA HIS A 424 -6.53 -25.32 -9.13
C HIS A 424 -5.71 -26.29 -8.28
N SER A 425 -5.75 -27.59 -8.58
CA SER A 425 -4.95 -28.59 -7.88
C SER A 425 -3.43 -28.40 -8.02
N LEU A 426 -2.98 -27.88 -9.17
CA LEU A 426 -1.56 -27.61 -9.41
C LEU A 426 -1.13 -26.32 -8.71
N GLU A 427 -1.99 -25.30 -8.74
CA GLU A 427 -1.80 -24.06 -8.00
C GLU A 427 -1.67 -24.36 -6.50
N GLN A 428 -2.61 -25.11 -5.92
CA GLN A 428 -2.56 -25.56 -4.53
C GLN A 428 -1.24 -26.26 -4.19
N ARG A 429 -0.75 -27.13 -5.08
CA ARG A 429 0.49 -27.86 -4.87
C ARG A 429 1.70 -26.93 -4.87
N TYR A 430 1.77 -25.99 -5.82
CA TYR A 430 2.85 -24.99 -5.87
C TYR A 430 2.81 -24.06 -4.65
N SER A 431 1.62 -23.60 -4.26
CA SER A 431 1.43 -22.83 -3.03
C SER A 431 1.94 -23.61 -1.83
N TRP A 432 1.50 -24.86 -1.65
CA TRP A 432 1.93 -25.73 -0.55
C TRP A 432 3.46 -25.88 -0.50
N THR A 433 4.09 -26.18 -1.63
CA THR A 433 5.55 -26.34 -1.70
C THR A 433 6.29 -25.07 -1.31
N ASN A 434 5.70 -23.90 -1.57
CA ASN A 434 6.31 -22.61 -1.26
C ASN A 434 6.05 -22.11 0.18
N LEU A 435 5.16 -22.75 0.94
CA LEU A 435 4.90 -22.37 2.34
C LEU A 435 6.08 -22.71 3.27
N THR A 436 6.27 -21.85 4.27
CA THR A 436 7.09 -22.18 5.45
C THR A 436 6.47 -23.34 6.23
N ILE A 437 7.25 -23.97 7.10
CA ILE A 437 6.77 -25.12 7.88
C ILE A 437 5.64 -24.71 8.84
N SER A 438 5.74 -23.57 9.53
CA SER A 438 4.63 -23.00 10.31
C SER A 438 3.37 -22.84 9.45
N ASN A 439 3.46 -22.13 8.32
CA ASN A 439 2.28 -21.89 7.47
C ASN A 439 1.67 -23.20 6.94
N LYS A 440 2.45 -24.26 6.73
CA LYS A 440 1.92 -25.59 6.36
C LYS A 440 1.04 -26.18 7.45
N TRP A 441 1.41 -26.02 8.72
CA TRP A 441 0.59 -26.46 9.85
C TRP A 441 -0.70 -25.66 9.98
N ASP A 442 -0.61 -24.34 9.82
CA ASP A 442 -1.76 -23.45 9.92
C ASP A 442 -2.73 -23.70 8.74
N CYS A 443 -2.18 -24.06 7.57
CA CYS A 443 -2.95 -24.25 6.36
C CYS A 443 -3.36 -25.70 6.06
N ILE A 444 -3.29 -26.64 7.01
CA ILE A 444 -3.78 -28.02 6.82
C ILE A 444 -5.24 -28.04 6.34
N ASP A 445 -6.04 -27.05 6.72
CA ASP A 445 -7.44 -27.00 6.33
C ASP A 445 -7.69 -26.61 4.87
N TYR A 446 -6.73 -25.95 4.23
CA TYR A 446 -6.88 -25.33 2.92
C TYR A 446 -6.18 -26.08 1.78
N TYR A 447 -5.35 -27.09 2.09
CA TYR A 447 -4.52 -27.79 1.10
C TYR A 447 -4.59 -29.31 1.24
N GLY A 448 -3.88 -30.02 0.35
CA GLY A 448 -3.61 -31.44 0.46
C GLY A 448 -4.74 -32.35 -0.03
N CYS A 449 -5.68 -32.69 0.84
CA CYS A 449 -6.73 -33.67 0.52
C CYS A 449 -8.13 -33.08 0.77
N ASP A 450 -8.94 -32.99 -0.28
CA ASP A 450 -10.30 -32.45 -0.21
C ASP A 450 -11.32 -33.44 0.38
N TYR A 451 -10.93 -34.68 0.61
CA TYR A 451 -11.81 -35.63 1.29
C TYR A 451 -11.93 -35.23 2.77
N LYS A 452 -13.09 -34.70 3.16
CA LYS A 452 -13.35 -34.22 4.53
C LYS A 452 -13.02 -35.24 5.63
N ALA A 453 -13.20 -36.53 5.37
CA ALA A 453 -12.85 -37.61 6.31
C ALA A 453 -11.50 -38.27 6.00
N CYS A 454 -10.55 -37.51 5.43
CA CYS A 454 -9.18 -37.96 5.19
C CYS A 454 -8.50 -38.36 6.52
N PRO A 455 -8.13 -39.64 6.72
CA PRO A 455 -7.50 -40.09 7.95
C PRO A 455 -6.15 -39.41 8.21
N GLU A 456 -5.41 -39.14 7.12
CA GLU A 456 -4.10 -38.48 7.19
C GLU A 456 -4.22 -37.02 7.63
N LYS A 457 -5.20 -36.28 7.10
CA LYS A 457 -5.50 -34.91 7.55
C LYS A 457 -5.82 -34.89 9.05
N GLN A 458 -6.68 -35.80 9.52
CA GLN A 458 -7.03 -35.93 10.94
C GLN A 458 -5.81 -36.27 11.81
N ALA A 459 -4.91 -37.13 11.32
CA ALA A 459 -3.68 -37.44 12.02
C ALA A 459 -2.74 -36.22 12.11
N LEU A 460 -2.64 -35.42 11.05
CA LEU A 460 -1.87 -34.18 11.04
C LEU A 460 -2.46 -33.13 12.00
N HIS A 461 -3.78 -33.00 12.11
CA HIS A 461 -4.39 -32.13 13.14
C HIS A 461 -4.01 -32.56 14.56
N LYS A 462 -4.08 -33.86 14.87
CA LYS A 462 -3.66 -34.39 16.17
C LYS A 462 -2.18 -34.16 16.46
N LEU A 463 -1.35 -34.14 15.42
CA LEU A 463 0.07 -33.79 15.55
C LEU A 463 0.24 -32.29 15.78
N ARG A 464 -0.52 -31.44 15.07
CA ARG A 464 -0.55 -29.99 15.26
C ARG A 464 -0.87 -29.62 16.71
N GLU A 465 -1.90 -30.23 17.30
CA GLU A 465 -2.31 -30.03 18.70
C GLU A 465 -1.24 -30.40 19.72
N LYS A 466 -0.30 -31.28 19.35
CA LYS A 466 0.80 -31.74 20.21
C LYS A 466 2.11 -31.00 19.95
N ARG A 467 2.15 -30.08 18.98
CA ARG A 467 3.35 -29.32 18.68
C ARG A 467 3.71 -28.44 19.87
N VAL A 468 4.99 -28.41 20.18
CA VAL A 468 5.56 -27.50 21.17
C VAL A 468 6.50 -26.57 20.42
N LYS A 469 6.33 -25.25 20.61
CA LYS A 469 7.21 -24.23 20.02
C LYS A 469 8.66 -24.52 20.43
N GLY A 470 9.59 -24.44 19.48
CA GLY A 470 11.01 -24.77 19.62
C GLY A 470 11.36 -26.26 19.48
N VAL A 471 10.37 -27.15 19.36
CA VAL A 471 10.60 -28.59 19.20
C VAL A 471 10.25 -29.03 17.78
N ARG A 472 11.28 -29.39 17.01
CA ARG A 472 11.17 -29.81 15.61
C ARG A 472 11.27 -31.34 15.51
N ASP A 473 10.38 -31.94 14.73
CA ASP A 473 10.41 -33.37 14.41
C ASP A 473 10.53 -33.53 12.89
N PRO A 474 11.73 -33.83 12.36
CA PRO A 474 11.96 -33.94 10.93
C PRO A 474 11.09 -35.01 10.25
N VAL A 475 10.73 -36.08 10.95
CA VAL A 475 9.91 -37.17 10.40
C VAL A 475 8.47 -36.70 10.22
N VAL A 476 7.94 -36.01 11.23
CA VAL A 476 6.60 -35.42 11.17
C VAL A 476 6.53 -34.29 10.13
N GLU A 477 7.57 -33.47 10.02
CA GLU A 477 7.66 -32.41 9.03
C GLU A 477 7.77 -32.96 7.60
N GLU A 478 8.55 -34.02 7.38
CA GLU A 478 8.59 -34.69 6.07
C GLU A 478 7.23 -35.31 5.71
N ARG A 479 6.53 -35.87 6.69
CA ARG A 479 5.16 -36.39 6.52
C ARG A 479 4.20 -35.28 6.09
N LEU A 480 4.24 -34.13 6.75
CA LEU A 480 3.45 -32.94 6.40
C LEU A 480 3.78 -32.44 4.99
N GLU A 481 5.06 -32.27 4.67
CA GLU A 481 5.53 -31.84 3.35
C GLU A 481 4.99 -32.75 2.25
N ARG A 482 5.10 -34.06 2.45
CA ARG A 482 4.66 -35.08 1.51
C ARG A 482 3.14 -35.07 1.32
N TRP A 483 2.38 -34.85 2.38
CA TRP A 483 0.91 -34.90 2.34
C TRP A 483 0.34 -33.87 1.37
N GLY A 484 0.75 -32.60 1.45
CA GLY A 484 0.31 -31.58 0.49
C GLY A 484 1.11 -31.59 -0.81
N GLY A 485 2.44 -31.79 -0.75
CA GLY A 485 3.33 -31.71 -1.90
C GLY A 485 3.25 -32.87 -2.88
N LYS A 486 2.66 -34.02 -2.47
CA LYS A 486 2.41 -35.18 -3.35
C LYS A 486 0.92 -35.51 -3.53
N ALA A 487 0.03 -34.62 -3.11
CA ALA A 487 -1.39 -34.76 -3.39
C ALA A 487 -1.64 -34.82 -4.91
N ARG A 488 -2.50 -35.74 -5.33
CA ARG A 488 -2.80 -35.99 -6.74
C ARG A 488 -4.13 -35.34 -7.09
N ALA A 489 -4.13 -34.61 -8.19
CA ALA A 489 -5.35 -34.08 -8.77
C ALA A 489 -6.27 -35.20 -9.23
N CYS A 490 -7.57 -35.00 -9.11
CA CYS A 490 -8.58 -35.79 -9.80
C CYS A 490 -8.29 -35.75 -11.30
N GLY A 491 -7.98 -36.90 -11.90
CA GLY A 491 -7.71 -37.00 -13.34
C GLY A 491 -8.89 -36.61 -14.23
N GLY A 492 -10.09 -36.46 -13.66
CA GLY A 492 -11.26 -35.97 -14.37
C GLY A 492 -11.35 -34.46 -14.44
N CYS A 493 -11.56 -33.80 -13.29
CA CYS A 493 -11.82 -32.37 -13.24
C CYS A 493 -10.57 -31.51 -12.99
N SER A 494 -9.51 -32.07 -12.39
CA SER A 494 -8.32 -31.33 -11.92
C SER A 494 -8.61 -30.21 -10.90
N THR A 495 -9.82 -30.18 -10.33
CA THR A 495 -10.21 -29.19 -9.32
C THR A 495 -10.04 -29.69 -7.90
N THR A 496 -10.07 -31.02 -7.71
CA THR A 496 -10.03 -31.67 -6.41
C THR A 496 -8.73 -32.46 -6.26
N SER A 497 -8.12 -32.45 -5.08
CA SER A 497 -6.86 -33.11 -4.76
C SER A 497 -7.03 -34.19 -3.70
N TYR A 498 -6.22 -35.26 -3.80
CA TYR A 498 -6.26 -36.40 -2.90
C TYR A 498 -4.85 -36.82 -2.48
N CYS A 499 -4.64 -37.03 -1.18
CA CYS A 499 -3.38 -37.56 -0.68
C CYS A 499 -3.17 -39.05 -1.04
N SER A 500 -4.24 -39.79 -1.36
CA SER A 500 -4.17 -41.21 -1.74
C SER A 500 -5.33 -41.66 -2.63
N THR A 501 -5.16 -42.80 -3.30
CA THR A 501 -6.21 -43.43 -4.14
C THR A 501 -7.41 -43.86 -3.31
N GLU A 502 -7.20 -44.25 -2.06
CA GLU A 502 -8.25 -44.67 -1.12
C GLU A 502 -9.13 -43.47 -0.76
N CYS A 503 -8.52 -42.31 -0.47
CA CYS A 503 -9.27 -41.07 -0.24
C CYS A 503 -10.08 -40.67 -1.49
N GLN A 504 -9.52 -40.84 -2.69
CA GLN A 504 -10.25 -40.60 -3.94
C GLN A 504 -11.45 -41.53 -4.09
N LYS A 505 -11.27 -42.85 -3.89
CA LYS A 505 -12.34 -43.84 -3.97
C LYS A 505 -13.44 -43.57 -2.94
N ALA A 506 -13.06 -43.22 -1.71
CA ALA A 506 -13.99 -42.90 -0.64
C ALA A 506 -14.77 -41.60 -0.90
N HIS A 507 -14.12 -40.58 -1.48
CA HIS A 507 -14.77 -39.32 -1.83
C HIS A 507 -15.63 -39.43 -3.10
N TRP A 508 -15.34 -40.40 -3.99
CA TRP A 508 -15.97 -40.49 -5.31
C TRP A 508 -17.51 -40.46 -5.33
N PRO A 509 -18.24 -41.15 -4.43
CA PRO A 509 -19.71 -41.09 -4.40
C PRO A 509 -20.25 -39.66 -4.30
N ASN A 510 -19.58 -38.79 -3.54
CA ASN A 510 -19.96 -37.39 -3.37
C ASN A 510 -19.39 -36.50 -4.48
N HIS A 511 -18.14 -36.74 -4.89
CA HIS A 511 -17.45 -35.91 -5.87
C HIS A 511 -17.93 -36.11 -7.32
N LYS A 512 -18.46 -37.29 -7.68
CA LYS A 512 -18.77 -37.67 -9.07
C LYS A 512 -19.64 -36.65 -9.81
N ALA A 513 -20.66 -36.09 -9.15
CA ALA A 513 -21.56 -35.11 -9.74
C ALA A 513 -20.82 -33.81 -10.08
N ASP A 514 -20.02 -33.31 -9.15
CA ASP A 514 -19.23 -32.09 -9.32
C ASP A 514 -18.11 -32.29 -10.35
N CYS A 515 -17.48 -33.46 -10.37
CA CYS A 515 -16.48 -33.81 -11.37
C CYS A 515 -17.04 -33.72 -12.79
N ARG A 516 -18.27 -34.23 -13.02
CA ARG A 516 -18.95 -34.17 -14.32
C ARG A 516 -19.29 -32.72 -14.71
N LYS A 517 -19.80 -31.92 -13.78
CA LYS A 517 -20.09 -30.49 -13.99
C LYS A 517 -18.84 -29.69 -14.31
N ALA A 518 -17.73 -29.96 -13.62
CA ALA A 518 -16.45 -29.30 -13.88
C ALA A 518 -15.89 -29.67 -15.26
N LYS A 519 -16.02 -30.95 -15.66
CA LYS A 519 -15.62 -31.39 -17.01
C LYS A 519 -16.38 -30.71 -18.14
N SER A 520 -17.67 -30.40 -17.95
CA SER A 520 -18.47 -29.74 -19.00
C SER A 520 -18.22 -28.23 -19.09
N ARG A 521 -17.44 -27.65 -18.17
CA ARG A 521 -17.04 -26.23 -18.18
C ARG A 521 -15.64 -26.00 -18.76
N LYS A 522 -14.87 -27.07 -18.93
CA LYS A 522 -13.64 -27.07 -19.74
C LYS A 522 -14.04 -27.26 -21.19
#